data_AF-A0AAD9LZH2-F1
#
_entry.id   AF-A0AAD9LZH2-F1
#
_cell.length_a   1.000
_cell.length_b   1.000
_cell.length_c   1.000
_cell.angle_alpha   90.00
_cell.angle_beta   90.00
_cell.angle_gamma   90.00
#
_symmetry.space_group_name_H-M   'P 1'
#
loop_
_entity.id
_entity.type
_entity.pdbx_description
1 polymer ?
#
loop_
_entity_poly.entity_id
_entity_poly.type
_entity_poly.pdbx_seq_one_letter_code
_entity_poly.pdbx_strand_id
1 'polypeptide(L)'
;MEFEIPAVHQAVAVRAPREPLILVDAPTYPPDVGEVIVRVEWTSSTPYHLHQADGGLLIDMFPRILGDTFAGTVLLVGPGPHHAEVEVGDKVVGYSFRDNKEGKEKAAQTLITVPTFLLGRLPKGLTMQEAVTVPDNLVTVFQAVAVDLGLPLPWPIPNGWTPPEADAPILLWGGAGSVGMYSVQVLRHWGYKSLIVVASGKHHEYLQSLGATVCFDYRDEGVVENIQKHLGPKCVPYIIDCIGHLSGSLKPITQLAGRYTKVAVMLPVVIKDPTEVEAPIYQMTEPAEGQWKDGVIVKGVRTHFYLKNQLFKDKMQSEIIPALLEQKVVRPNPHRIVEGESLLERAQYAIVLLRNKAVSGQRLVWRVCEGDAL
;
A
#
# COMPACT_ATOMS: atom_id res chain seq x y z
N MET A 1 13.90 -17.09 28.22
CA MET A 1 14.59 -15.83 28.56
C MET A 1 13.51 -14.79 28.63
N GLU A 2 13.33 -14.15 29.79
CA GLU A 2 12.44 -12.99 29.90
C GLU A 2 13.10 -11.84 29.12
N PHE A 3 12.46 -11.41 28.04
CA PHE A 3 12.90 -10.23 27.30
C PHE A 3 12.50 -8.99 28.11
N GLU A 4 13.48 -8.23 28.58
CA GLU A 4 13.20 -6.95 29.24
C GLU A 4 12.83 -5.91 28.18
N ILE A 5 11.58 -5.44 28.23
CA ILE A 5 11.09 -4.43 27.30
C ILE A 5 11.67 -3.07 27.71
N PRO A 6 12.54 -2.44 26.89
CA PRO A 6 13.16 -1.18 27.25
C PRO A 6 12.11 -0.06 27.25
N ALA A 7 12.24 0.89 28.19
CA ALA A 7 11.33 2.05 28.26
C ALA A 7 11.48 3.00 27.07
N VAL A 8 12.63 2.99 26.39
CA VAL A 8 12.97 3.83 25.24
C VAL A 8 13.71 2.99 24.21
N HIS A 9 13.46 3.25 22.93
CA HIS A 9 14.07 2.52 21.83
C HIS A 9 14.29 3.43 20.61
N GLN A 10 15.08 2.97 19.62
CA GLN A 10 15.42 3.78 18.45
C GLN A 10 14.32 3.81 17.39
N ALA A 11 14.08 5.00 16.85
CA ALA A 11 13.16 5.28 15.75
C ALA A 11 13.80 6.18 14.69
N VAL A 12 13.35 6.07 13.45
CA VAL A 12 13.73 6.95 12.33
C VAL A 12 12.63 7.98 12.10
N ALA A 13 13.03 9.25 12.07
CA ALA A 13 12.12 10.37 11.88
C ALA A 13 12.55 11.31 10.76
N VAL A 14 11.57 11.97 10.15
CA VAL A 14 11.79 13.17 9.31
C VAL A 14 11.91 14.37 10.24
N ARG A 15 12.97 15.18 10.05
CA ARG A 15 13.18 16.42 10.80
C ARG A 15 12.51 17.63 10.16
N ALA A 16 12.52 17.69 8.83
CA ALA A 16 11.84 18.68 8.00
C ALA A 16 11.81 18.14 6.56
N PRO A 17 10.98 18.70 5.67
CA PRO A 17 10.96 18.28 4.26
C PRO A 17 12.34 18.42 3.62
N ARG A 18 12.78 17.35 2.92
CA ARG A 18 14.05 17.22 2.18
C ARG A 18 15.33 17.20 3.02
N GLU A 19 15.24 17.29 4.34
CA GLU A 19 16.38 17.06 5.23
C GLU A 19 16.70 15.55 5.31
N PRO A 20 17.96 15.17 5.59
CA PRO A 20 18.28 13.81 5.95
C PRO A 20 17.41 13.30 7.11
N LEU A 21 17.09 12.01 7.08
CA LEU A 21 16.41 11.35 8.19
C LEU A 21 17.32 11.41 9.43
N ILE A 22 16.69 11.37 10.60
CA ILE A 22 17.39 11.36 11.89
C ILE A 22 16.96 10.17 12.74
N LEU A 23 17.84 9.75 13.65
CA LEU A 23 17.44 8.89 14.76
C LEU A 23 16.85 9.73 15.89
N VAL A 24 15.83 9.19 16.52
CA VAL A 24 15.22 9.73 17.74
C VAL A 24 14.98 8.61 18.74
N ASP A 25 15.00 8.97 20.01
CA ASP A 25 14.58 8.12 21.11
C ASP A 25 13.04 8.15 21.20
N ALA A 26 12.41 7.01 20.96
CA ALA A 26 10.96 6.83 21.07
C ALA A 26 10.60 6.11 22.39
N PRO A 27 9.58 6.56 23.12
CA PRO A 27 9.11 5.85 24.31
C PRO A 27 8.41 4.55 23.91
N THR A 28 8.62 3.50 24.69
CA THR A 28 7.83 2.26 24.57
C THR A 28 6.57 2.40 25.40
N TYR A 29 5.42 2.33 24.75
CA TYR A 29 4.13 2.40 25.43
C TYR A 29 3.72 1.00 25.91
N PRO A 30 3.30 0.82 27.17
CA PRO A 30 2.66 -0.42 27.59
C PRO A 30 1.38 -0.65 26.77
N PRO A 31 1.06 -1.90 26.37
CA PRO A 31 -0.14 -2.17 25.60
C PRO A 31 -1.37 -2.10 26.49
N ASP A 32 -2.39 -1.38 26.03
CA ASP A 32 -3.72 -1.36 26.65
C ASP A 32 -4.55 -2.57 26.19
N VAL A 33 -5.83 -2.61 26.57
CA VAL A 33 -6.78 -3.61 26.15
C VAL A 33 -6.87 -3.69 24.63
N GLY A 34 -6.70 -4.91 24.11
CA GLY A 34 -6.73 -5.16 22.67
C GLY A 34 -5.45 -4.78 21.93
N GLU A 35 -4.40 -4.29 22.60
CA GLU A 35 -3.11 -3.96 22.01
C GLU A 35 -2.03 -5.00 22.35
N VAL A 36 -0.94 -4.96 21.58
CA VAL A 36 0.26 -5.77 21.79
C VAL A 36 1.51 -4.90 21.59
N ILE A 37 2.62 -5.29 22.22
CA ILE A 37 3.95 -4.81 21.83
C ILE A 37 4.53 -5.78 20.81
N VAL A 38 4.95 -5.25 19.67
CA VAL A 38 5.64 -5.98 18.60
C VAL A 38 7.06 -5.46 18.48
N ARG A 39 8.03 -6.37 18.46
CA ARG A 39 9.37 -6.08 17.99
C ARG A 39 9.36 -6.07 16.47
N VAL A 40 9.52 -4.89 15.87
CA VAL A 40 9.54 -4.75 14.42
C VAL A 40 10.88 -5.25 13.89
N GLU A 41 10.83 -6.26 13.02
CA GLU A 41 12.02 -6.83 12.40
C GLU A 41 12.18 -6.30 10.96
N TRP A 42 11.07 -6.10 10.27
CA TRP A 42 11.03 -5.64 8.89
C TRP A 42 9.94 -4.60 8.68
N THR A 43 10.23 -3.64 7.81
CA THR A 43 9.25 -2.69 7.28
C THR A 43 9.42 -2.54 5.77
N SER A 44 8.49 -1.84 5.12
CA SER A 44 8.54 -1.57 3.69
C SER A 44 8.29 -0.10 3.37
N SER A 45 8.96 0.38 2.32
CA SER A 45 8.84 1.78 1.88
C SER A 45 7.95 1.90 0.63
N THR A 46 7.13 2.95 0.63
CA THR A 46 6.16 3.33 -0.40
C THR A 46 6.52 4.71 -0.94
N PRO A 47 5.96 5.13 -2.10
CA PRO A 47 5.97 6.54 -2.51
C PRO A 47 5.41 7.50 -1.44
N TYR A 48 4.46 7.08 -0.60
CA TYR A 48 3.93 7.90 0.48
C TYR A 48 5.03 8.36 1.47
N HIS A 49 5.96 7.47 1.83
CA HIS A 49 7.10 7.84 2.68
C HIS A 49 8.03 8.86 2.03
N LEU A 50 8.22 8.78 0.71
CA LEU A 50 8.95 9.81 -0.05
C LEU A 50 8.17 11.13 -0.04
N HIS A 51 6.84 11.10 -0.23
CA HIS A 51 6.02 12.31 -0.20
C HIS A 51 6.03 12.99 1.18
N GLN A 52 6.10 12.20 2.25
CA GLN A 52 6.34 12.68 3.61
C GLN A 52 7.72 13.30 3.76
N ALA A 53 8.78 12.57 3.35
CA ALA A 53 10.16 13.02 3.50
C ALA A 53 10.46 14.27 2.67
N ASP A 54 9.99 14.37 1.42
CA ASP A 54 10.35 15.47 0.50
C ASP A 54 9.33 16.61 0.48
N GLY A 55 8.07 16.34 0.81
CA GLY A 55 6.98 17.31 0.71
C GLY A 55 6.23 17.58 2.01
N GLY A 56 6.59 16.93 3.12
CA GLY A 56 5.85 17.06 4.39
C GLY A 56 4.39 16.61 4.29
N LEU A 57 4.08 15.71 3.33
CA LEU A 57 2.70 15.33 3.04
C LEU A 57 2.03 14.71 4.28
N LEU A 58 0.94 15.33 4.75
CA LEU A 58 0.20 14.89 5.93
C LEU A 58 1.06 14.81 7.21
N ILE A 59 2.09 15.67 7.32
CA ILE A 59 2.84 15.87 8.55
C ILE A 59 2.47 17.23 9.14
N ASP A 60 1.91 17.23 10.34
CA ASP A 60 1.49 18.42 11.08
C ASP A 60 2.53 18.92 12.10
N MET A 61 3.49 18.06 12.46
CA MET A 61 4.57 18.37 13.39
C MET A 61 5.86 17.64 13.04
N PHE A 62 7.00 18.27 13.35
CA PHE A 62 8.32 17.67 13.24
C PHE A 62 9.04 17.69 14.61
N PRO A 63 9.93 16.71 14.90
CA PRO A 63 10.22 15.53 14.08
C PRO A 63 9.05 14.54 14.04
N ARG A 64 8.99 13.70 13.00
CA ARG A 64 7.90 12.72 12.79
C ARG A 64 8.43 11.35 12.42
N ILE A 65 8.07 10.32 13.21
CA ILE A 65 8.42 8.92 12.94
C ILE A 65 7.67 8.43 11.68
N LEU A 66 8.38 7.72 10.80
CA LEU A 66 7.86 7.17 9.54
C LEU A 66 7.42 5.71 9.66
N GLY A 67 6.83 5.17 8.60
CA GLY A 67 6.51 3.74 8.50
C GLY A 67 5.07 3.46 8.90
N ASP A 68 4.33 2.79 8.03
CA ASP A 68 2.97 2.35 8.35
C ASP A 68 2.80 0.84 8.23
N THR A 69 3.80 0.09 7.77
CA THR A 69 3.71 -1.36 7.56
C THR A 69 4.85 -2.07 8.26
N PHE A 70 4.54 -3.12 9.03
CA PHE A 70 5.54 -3.84 9.82
C PHE A 70 5.36 -5.34 9.69
N ALA A 71 6.46 -6.07 9.88
CA ALA A 71 6.46 -7.48 10.22
C ALA A 71 7.43 -7.71 11.38
N GLY A 72 7.04 -8.54 12.33
CA GLY A 72 7.77 -8.66 13.59
C GLY A 72 7.24 -9.75 14.49
N THR A 73 7.73 -9.75 15.73
CA THR A 73 7.41 -10.76 16.74
C THR A 73 6.69 -10.11 17.93
N VAL A 74 5.60 -10.71 18.40
CA VAL A 74 4.86 -10.25 19.58
C VAL A 74 5.71 -10.48 20.83
N LEU A 75 5.94 -9.42 21.60
CA LEU A 75 6.70 -9.45 22.86
C LEU A 75 5.81 -9.43 24.09
N LEU A 76 4.73 -8.67 24.03
CA LEU A 76 3.76 -8.54 25.12
C LEU A 76 2.35 -8.46 24.56
N VAL A 77 1.42 -9.08 25.26
CA VAL A 77 -0.01 -8.98 24.98
C VAL A 77 -0.65 -8.16 26.10
N GLY A 78 -1.41 -7.12 25.73
CA GLY A 78 -2.16 -6.32 26.68
C GLY A 78 -3.22 -7.13 27.42
N PRO A 79 -3.84 -6.58 28.48
CA PRO A 79 -4.89 -7.27 29.20
C PRO A 79 -6.22 -7.34 28.40
N GLY A 80 -7.13 -8.23 28.78
CA GLY A 80 -8.52 -8.20 28.29
C GLY A 80 -8.72 -8.77 26.88
N PRO A 81 -9.86 -8.46 26.22
CA PRO A 81 -10.19 -9.04 24.92
C PRO A 81 -9.37 -8.42 23.78
N HIS A 82 -8.99 -9.27 22.82
CA HIS A 82 -8.27 -8.89 21.61
C HIS A 82 -9.11 -9.21 20.35
N HIS A 83 -8.90 -8.46 19.28
CA HIS A 83 -9.59 -8.68 18.00
C HIS A 83 -8.99 -9.86 17.22
N ALA A 84 -7.68 -10.04 17.34
CA ALA A 84 -6.96 -11.19 16.79
C ALA A 84 -6.39 -12.03 17.93
N GLU A 85 -6.53 -13.35 17.83
CA GLU A 85 -5.87 -14.28 18.75
C GLU A 85 -4.38 -14.34 18.43
N VAL A 86 -3.57 -13.68 19.26
CA VAL A 86 -2.11 -13.63 19.18
C VAL A 86 -1.49 -13.87 20.54
N GLU A 87 -0.36 -14.57 20.56
CA GLU A 87 0.39 -14.89 21.77
C GLU A 87 1.83 -14.35 21.69
N VAL A 88 2.49 -14.24 22.84
CA VAL A 88 3.92 -13.89 22.88
C VAL A 88 4.72 -14.90 22.07
N GLY A 89 5.60 -14.40 21.18
CA GLY A 89 6.39 -15.20 20.26
C GLY A 89 5.74 -15.40 18.89
N ASP A 90 4.47 -15.04 18.69
CA ASP A 90 3.86 -15.08 17.37
C ASP A 90 4.53 -14.08 16.42
N LYS A 91 4.75 -14.54 15.19
CA LYS A 91 5.17 -13.68 14.08
C LYS A 91 3.93 -13.04 13.46
N VAL A 92 3.95 -11.73 13.29
CA VAL A 92 2.81 -10.94 12.81
C VAL A 92 3.23 -9.98 11.71
N VAL A 93 2.25 -9.56 10.91
CA VAL A 93 2.38 -8.56 9.86
C VAL A 93 1.16 -7.64 9.88
N GLY A 94 1.34 -6.35 9.59
CA GLY A 94 0.24 -5.40 9.70
C GLY A 94 0.49 -4.07 9.00
N TYR A 95 -0.58 -3.30 8.83
CA TYR A 95 -0.53 -1.91 8.40
C TYR A 95 -1.21 -1.01 9.45
N SER A 96 -0.37 -0.28 10.18
CA SER A 96 -0.66 0.58 11.32
C SER A 96 -0.36 2.04 10.98
N PHE A 97 -1.39 2.71 10.46
CA PHE A 97 -1.25 4.05 9.90
C PHE A 97 -1.75 5.16 10.82
N ARG A 98 -2.35 4.80 11.96
CA ARG A 98 -3.12 5.75 12.76
C ARG A 98 -2.21 6.89 13.19
N ASP A 99 -2.68 8.09 12.92
CA ASP A 99 -1.96 9.29 13.28
C ASP A 99 -2.27 9.62 14.74
N ASN A 100 -1.40 9.18 15.64
CA ASN A 100 -1.26 9.83 16.93
C ASN A 100 0.06 10.63 16.94
N LYS A 101 0.02 11.78 17.62
CA LYS A 101 1.19 12.67 17.80
C LYS A 101 2.41 11.94 18.40
N GLU A 102 2.15 10.83 19.08
CA GLU A 102 3.12 10.00 19.79
C GLU A 102 3.84 8.99 18.89
N GLY A 103 3.31 8.66 17.71
CA GLY A 103 3.96 7.76 16.77
C GLY A 103 4.10 6.30 17.23
N LYS A 104 3.41 5.86 18.29
CA LYS A 104 3.58 4.53 18.91
C LYS A 104 3.35 3.33 17.97
N GLU A 105 2.67 3.57 16.85
CA GLU A 105 2.29 2.57 15.84
C GLU A 105 3.16 2.61 14.58
N LYS A 106 4.06 3.58 14.46
CA LYS A 106 4.83 3.82 13.24
C LYS A 106 5.92 2.76 13.07
N ALA A 107 6.08 2.20 11.88
CA ALA A 107 6.89 1.00 11.67
C ALA A 107 8.41 1.25 11.56
N ALA A 108 8.86 2.49 11.39
CA ALA A 108 10.29 2.81 11.34
C ALA A 108 10.90 2.97 12.74
N GLN A 109 10.55 2.08 13.68
CA GLN A 109 11.08 2.02 15.03
C GLN A 109 11.10 0.57 15.52
N THR A 110 11.99 0.25 16.45
CA THR A 110 12.25 -1.14 16.87
C THR A 110 11.11 -1.79 17.66
N LEU A 111 10.30 -1.01 18.38
CA LEU A 111 9.14 -1.51 19.14
C LEU A 111 7.90 -0.68 18.82
N ILE A 112 6.79 -1.33 18.51
CA ILE A 112 5.51 -0.65 18.33
C ILE A 112 4.47 -1.19 19.30
N THR A 113 3.55 -0.33 19.70
CA THR A 113 2.35 -0.70 20.47
C THR A 113 1.14 -0.53 19.58
N VAL A 114 0.50 -1.63 19.22
CA VAL A 114 -0.47 -1.64 18.13
C VAL A 114 -1.70 -2.46 18.49
N PRO A 115 -2.92 -2.01 18.13
CA PRO A 115 -4.12 -2.81 18.25
C PRO A 115 -4.06 -4.08 17.42
N THR A 116 -4.59 -5.16 17.98
CA THR A 116 -4.68 -6.48 17.34
C THR A 116 -5.55 -6.50 16.08
N PHE A 117 -6.44 -5.52 15.86
CA PHE A 117 -7.20 -5.40 14.61
C PHE A 117 -6.37 -4.80 13.44
N LEU A 118 -5.17 -4.29 13.71
CA LEU A 118 -4.26 -3.73 12.69
C LEU A 118 -3.18 -4.73 12.23
N LEU A 119 -3.26 -5.98 12.69
CA LEU A 119 -2.31 -7.04 12.36
C LEU A 119 -2.99 -8.38 12.15
N GLY A 120 -2.26 -9.28 11.51
CA GLY A 120 -2.58 -10.70 11.41
C GLY A 120 -1.34 -11.54 11.66
N ARG A 121 -1.55 -12.82 11.98
CA ARG A 121 -0.45 -13.79 12.11
C ARG A 121 0.22 -13.97 10.74
N LEU A 122 1.53 -14.10 10.75
CA LEU A 122 2.32 -14.40 9.56
C LEU A 122 1.95 -15.81 9.06
N PRO A 123 1.44 -15.96 7.82
CA PRO A 123 1.14 -17.26 7.25
C PRO A 123 2.36 -18.20 7.23
N LYS A 124 2.12 -19.49 7.50
CA LYS A 124 3.18 -20.50 7.47
C LYS A 124 3.84 -20.55 6.09
N GLY A 125 5.17 -20.58 6.08
CA GLY A 125 5.97 -20.70 4.85
C GLY A 125 6.28 -19.37 4.14
N LEU A 126 5.80 -18.24 4.66
CA LEU A 126 6.23 -16.92 4.22
C LEU A 126 7.31 -16.35 5.14
N THR A 127 8.27 -15.66 4.56
CA THR A 127 9.22 -14.84 5.30
C THR A 127 8.59 -13.49 5.68
N MET A 128 9.13 -12.81 6.68
CA MET A 128 8.68 -11.47 7.05
C MET A 128 8.95 -10.45 5.93
N GLN A 129 10.06 -10.60 5.20
CA GLN A 129 10.43 -9.80 4.05
C GLN A 129 9.39 -9.86 2.94
N GLU A 130 8.86 -11.06 2.67
CA GLU A 130 7.78 -11.24 1.72
C GLU A 130 6.49 -10.63 2.25
N ALA A 131 6.06 -11.02 3.45
CA ALA A 131 4.76 -10.63 3.99
C ALA A 131 4.61 -9.12 4.19
N VAL A 132 5.67 -8.40 4.56
CA VAL A 132 5.64 -6.94 4.79
C VAL A 132 5.38 -6.12 3.52
N THR A 133 5.37 -6.76 2.34
CA THR A 133 5.00 -6.12 1.07
C THR A 133 3.50 -6.05 0.82
N VAL A 134 2.68 -6.69 1.67
CA VAL A 134 1.28 -6.97 1.40
C VAL A 134 0.31 -5.95 2.01
N PRO A 135 0.34 -5.66 3.33
CA PRO A 135 -0.82 -5.10 4.01
C PRO A 135 -1.30 -3.75 3.48
N ASP A 136 -0.43 -2.76 3.36
CA ASP A 136 -0.79 -1.41 2.93
C ASP A 136 -1.41 -1.37 1.52
N ASN A 137 -0.78 -2.07 0.57
CA ASN A 137 -1.23 -2.05 -0.82
C ASN A 137 -2.48 -2.90 -1.01
N LEU A 138 -2.60 -4.01 -0.28
CA LEU A 138 -3.80 -4.85 -0.37
C LEU A 138 -5.01 -4.13 0.25
N VAL A 139 -4.85 -3.49 1.42
CA VAL A 139 -5.87 -2.58 1.99
C VAL A 139 -6.25 -1.49 0.98
N THR A 140 -5.26 -0.91 0.30
CA THR A 140 -5.49 0.12 -0.73
C THR A 140 -6.35 -0.41 -1.88
N VAL A 141 -6.11 -1.65 -2.34
CA VAL A 141 -6.93 -2.30 -3.37
C VAL A 141 -8.37 -2.49 -2.88
N PHE A 142 -8.58 -3.01 -1.68
CA PHE A 142 -9.93 -3.21 -1.15
C PHE A 142 -10.69 -1.88 -0.98
N GLN A 143 -10.02 -0.82 -0.51
CA GLN A 143 -10.58 0.52 -0.46
C GLN A 143 -10.96 1.02 -1.86
N ALA A 144 -10.04 0.97 -2.82
CA ALA A 144 -10.28 1.46 -4.17
C ALA A 144 -11.40 0.71 -4.90
N VAL A 145 -11.37 -0.63 -4.84
CA VAL A 145 -12.31 -1.49 -5.56
C VAL A 145 -13.67 -1.48 -4.90
N ALA A 146 -13.75 -1.81 -3.60
CA ALA A 146 -15.04 -2.01 -2.94
C ALA A 146 -15.73 -0.71 -2.53
N VAL A 147 -14.97 0.31 -2.11
CA VAL A 147 -15.55 1.54 -1.58
C VAL A 147 -15.58 2.64 -2.64
N ASP A 148 -14.45 2.90 -3.30
CA ASP A 148 -14.36 4.03 -4.23
C ASP A 148 -15.00 3.74 -5.60
N LEU A 149 -14.86 2.51 -6.13
CA LEU A 149 -15.54 2.08 -7.35
C LEU A 149 -16.90 1.41 -7.10
N GLY A 150 -17.12 0.88 -5.90
CA GLY A 150 -18.35 0.14 -5.55
C GLY A 150 -18.43 -1.25 -6.19
N LEU A 151 -17.27 -1.84 -6.52
CA LEU A 151 -17.18 -3.20 -7.05
C LEU A 151 -17.19 -4.21 -5.89
N PRO A 152 -18.19 -5.09 -5.79
CA PRO A 152 -18.35 -5.94 -4.61
C PRO A 152 -17.19 -6.92 -4.42
N LEU A 153 -16.57 -6.88 -3.24
CA LEU A 153 -15.61 -7.86 -2.75
C LEU A 153 -16.15 -8.53 -1.47
N PRO A 154 -17.20 -9.38 -1.56
CA PRO A 154 -17.78 -10.00 -0.38
C PRO A 154 -16.76 -10.89 0.34
N TRP A 155 -16.88 -10.94 1.67
CA TRP A 155 -16.08 -11.81 2.52
C TRP A 155 -16.93 -12.42 3.64
N PRO A 156 -16.95 -13.76 3.79
CA PRO A 156 -16.39 -14.75 2.87
C PRO A 156 -17.07 -14.70 1.49
N ILE A 157 -16.39 -15.22 0.45
CA ILE A 157 -16.96 -15.29 -0.89
C ILE A 157 -18.08 -16.36 -0.89
N PRO A 158 -19.32 -16.03 -1.25
CA PRO A 158 -20.40 -17.01 -1.30
C PRO A 158 -20.13 -18.12 -2.32
N ASN A 159 -20.59 -19.34 -2.05
CA ASN A 159 -20.47 -20.45 -3.00
C ASN A 159 -21.15 -20.12 -4.34
N GLY A 160 -20.43 -20.32 -5.45
CA GLY A 160 -20.93 -20.03 -6.79
C GLY A 160 -21.05 -18.54 -7.11
N TRP A 161 -20.47 -17.66 -6.29
CA TRP A 161 -20.55 -16.22 -6.50
C TRP A 161 -19.85 -15.80 -7.80
N THR A 162 -20.46 -14.83 -8.48
CA THR A 162 -19.91 -14.12 -9.65
C THR A 162 -20.23 -12.65 -9.46
N PRO A 163 -19.26 -11.74 -9.67
CA PRO A 163 -19.52 -10.32 -9.50
C PRO A 163 -20.55 -9.85 -10.54
N PRO A 164 -21.40 -8.86 -10.19
CA PRO A 164 -22.05 -8.05 -11.18
C PRO A 164 -21.02 -7.52 -12.17
N GLU A 165 -21.37 -7.50 -13.45
CA GLU A 165 -20.48 -6.98 -14.50
C GLU A 165 -19.12 -7.73 -14.59
N ALA A 166 -19.09 -9.04 -14.32
CA ALA A 166 -17.88 -9.87 -14.42
C ALA A 166 -17.09 -9.71 -15.73
N ASP A 167 -17.80 -9.48 -16.84
CA ASP A 167 -17.23 -9.31 -18.19
C ASP A 167 -16.96 -7.83 -18.55
N ALA A 168 -17.27 -6.88 -17.67
CA ALA A 168 -16.98 -5.47 -17.91
C ALA A 168 -15.47 -5.20 -17.83
N PRO A 169 -14.93 -4.37 -18.73
CA PRO A 169 -13.51 -4.05 -18.72
C PRO A 169 -13.16 -3.16 -17.52
N ILE A 170 -12.10 -3.55 -16.80
CA ILE A 170 -11.47 -2.74 -15.76
C ILE A 170 -10.09 -2.36 -16.25
N LEU A 171 -9.82 -1.06 -16.35
CA LEU A 171 -8.51 -0.53 -16.73
C LEU A 171 -7.68 -0.27 -15.47
N LEU A 172 -6.49 -0.86 -15.40
CA LEU A 172 -5.52 -0.67 -14.34
C LEU A 172 -4.32 0.10 -14.91
N TRP A 173 -4.19 1.38 -14.60
CA TRP A 173 -3.03 2.17 -14.99
C TRP A 173 -1.95 2.10 -13.92
N GLY A 174 -0.71 1.77 -14.30
CA GLY A 174 0.37 1.53 -13.34
C GLY A 174 0.39 0.09 -12.80
N GLY A 175 0.03 -0.89 -13.63
CA GLY A 175 -0.14 -2.28 -13.22
C GLY A 175 1.09 -2.94 -12.57
N ALA A 176 2.29 -2.50 -12.93
CA ALA A 176 3.54 -3.01 -12.36
C ALA A 176 3.92 -2.38 -11.00
N GLY A 177 3.08 -1.51 -10.42
CA GLY A 177 3.20 -1.09 -9.03
C GLY A 177 2.54 -2.09 -8.07
N SER A 178 2.82 -2.00 -6.76
CA SER A 178 2.25 -2.90 -5.76
C SER A 178 0.72 -2.95 -5.80
N VAL A 179 0.05 -1.78 -5.80
CA VAL A 179 -1.42 -1.69 -5.88
C VAL A 179 -1.94 -2.29 -7.18
N GLY A 180 -1.26 -2.06 -8.32
CA GLY A 180 -1.63 -2.62 -9.61
C GLY A 180 -1.56 -4.15 -9.63
N MET A 181 -0.46 -4.72 -9.15
CA MET A 181 -0.25 -6.17 -9.07
C MET A 181 -1.26 -6.85 -8.15
N TYR A 182 -1.59 -6.25 -7.00
CA TYR A 182 -2.62 -6.79 -6.11
C TYR A 182 -4.02 -6.60 -6.69
N SER A 183 -4.29 -5.49 -7.40
CA SER A 183 -5.57 -5.27 -8.07
C SER A 183 -5.87 -6.37 -9.09
N VAL A 184 -4.87 -6.76 -9.90
CA VAL A 184 -5.01 -7.86 -10.86
C VAL A 184 -5.40 -9.16 -10.15
N GLN A 185 -4.67 -9.54 -9.10
CA GLN A 185 -4.88 -10.79 -8.36
C GLN A 185 -6.25 -10.81 -7.66
N VAL A 186 -6.60 -9.74 -6.95
CA VAL A 186 -7.87 -9.62 -6.23
C VAL A 186 -9.04 -9.63 -7.21
N LEU A 187 -9.03 -8.79 -8.24
CA LEU A 187 -10.13 -8.74 -9.19
C LEU A 187 -10.30 -10.08 -9.92
N ARG A 188 -9.20 -10.72 -10.31
CA ARG A 188 -9.26 -12.05 -10.95
C ARG A 188 -9.84 -13.11 -10.03
N HIS A 189 -9.43 -13.13 -8.77
CA HIS A 189 -9.94 -14.08 -7.77
C HIS A 189 -11.42 -13.89 -7.48
N TRP A 190 -11.87 -12.62 -7.41
CA TRP A 190 -13.28 -12.26 -7.32
C TRP A 190 -14.00 -12.34 -8.68
N GLY A 191 -13.49 -13.07 -9.67
CA GLY A 191 -14.24 -13.42 -10.88
C GLY A 191 -14.43 -12.30 -11.90
N TYR A 192 -13.76 -11.15 -11.75
CA TYR A 192 -13.68 -10.14 -12.81
C TYR A 192 -12.74 -10.64 -13.92
N LYS A 193 -13.23 -10.63 -15.16
CA LYS A 193 -12.60 -11.37 -16.28
C LYS A 193 -11.77 -10.51 -17.21
N SER A 194 -12.15 -9.25 -17.40
CA SER A 194 -11.55 -8.34 -18.39
C SER A 194 -10.67 -7.28 -17.70
N LEU A 195 -9.42 -7.63 -17.42
CA LEU A 195 -8.44 -6.78 -16.75
C LEU A 195 -7.45 -6.23 -17.78
N ILE A 196 -7.64 -4.97 -18.17
CA ILE A 196 -6.77 -4.26 -19.11
C ILE A 196 -5.71 -3.53 -18.31
N VAL A 197 -4.44 -3.86 -18.51
CA VAL A 197 -3.36 -3.36 -17.64
C VAL A 197 -2.37 -2.51 -18.42
N VAL A 198 -2.10 -1.29 -17.94
CA VAL A 198 -1.11 -0.39 -18.53
C VAL A 198 0.13 -0.37 -17.64
N ALA A 199 1.27 -0.81 -18.18
CA ALA A 199 2.55 -0.89 -17.49
C ALA A 199 3.69 -1.02 -18.50
N SER A 200 4.94 -0.84 -18.06
CA SER A 200 6.11 -1.07 -18.93
C SER A 200 6.12 -2.47 -19.53
N GLY A 201 6.46 -2.58 -20.81
CA GLY A 201 6.49 -3.83 -21.58
C GLY A 201 7.24 -4.98 -20.90
N LYS A 202 8.35 -4.66 -20.22
CA LYS A 202 9.15 -5.65 -19.48
C LYS A 202 8.41 -6.38 -18.35
N HIS A 203 7.26 -5.86 -17.91
CA HIS A 203 6.45 -6.45 -16.83
C HIS A 203 5.20 -7.19 -17.35
N HIS A 204 4.95 -7.17 -18.66
CA HIS A 204 3.70 -7.71 -19.23
C HIS A 204 3.53 -9.20 -18.98
N GLU A 205 4.58 -10.00 -19.18
CA GLU A 205 4.53 -11.45 -18.94
C GLU A 205 4.16 -11.77 -17.48
N TYR A 206 4.80 -11.08 -16.53
CA TYR A 206 4.48 -11.26 -15.12
C TYR A 206 3.04 -10.83 -14.80
N LEU A 207 2.57 -9.69 -15.31
CA LEU A 207 1.20 -9.22 -15.09
C LEU A 207 0.15 -10.15 -15.68
N GLN A 208 0.41 -10.75 -16.84
CA GLN A 208 -0.43 -11.77 -17.45
C GLN A 208 -0.46 -13.04 -16.57
N SER A 209 0.69 -13.45 -16.03
CA SER A 209 0.74 -14.58 -15.08
C SER A 209 -0.07 -14.34 -13.79
N LEU A 210 -0.30 -13.07 -13.41
CA LEU A 210 -1.15 -12.69 -12.28
C LEU A 210 -2.64 -12.66 -12.64
N GLY A 211 -3.00 -12.63 -13.93
CA GLY A 211 -4.38 -12.63 -14.41
C GLY A 211 -4.78 -11.46 -15.30
N ALA A 212 -3.85 -10.60 -15.73
CA ALA A 212 -4.15 -9.57 -16.71
C ALA A 212 -4.62 -10.18 -18.04
N THR A 213 -5.72 -9.66 -18.60
CA THR A 213 -6.28 -10.15 -19.87
C THR A 213 -5.45 -9.65 -21.06
N VAL A 214 -5.02 -8.39 -20.99
CA VAL A 214 -4.17 -7.73 -21.99
C VAL A 214 -3.32 -6.68 -21.30
N CYS A 215 -2.12 -6.44 -21.84
CA CYS A 215 -1.24 -5.40 -21.36
C CYS A 215 -0.90 -4.40 -22.46
N PHE A 216 -0.75 -3.13 -22.09
CA PHE A 216 -0.32 -2.04 -22.97
C PHE A 216 0.89 -1.31 -22.35
N ASP A 217 1.86 -0.92 -23.17
CA ASP A 217 2.98 -0.09 -22.70
C ASP A 217 2.58 1.39 -22.71
N TYR A 218 2.69 2.04 -21.56
CA TYR A 218 2.40 3.48 -21.44
C TYR A 218 3.38 4.36 -22.21
N ARG A 219 4.53 3.82 -22.66
CA ARG A 219 5.50 4.53 -23.51
C ARG A 219 5.14 4.52 -24.99
N ASP A 220 4.17 3.70 -25.39
CA ASP A 220 3.64 3.75 -26.75
C ASP A 220 2.87 5.08 -26.93
N GLU A 221 3.28 5.88 -27.91
CA GLU A 221 2.60 7.15 -28.23
C GLU A 221 1.13 6.93 -28.62
N GLY A 222 0.81 5.75 -29.18
CA GLY A 222 -0.55 5.34 -29.55
C GLY A 222 -1.29 4.57 -28.46
N VAL A 223 -0.84 4.58 -27.20
CA VAL A 223 -1.42 3.75 -26.13
C VAL A 223 -2.92 4.00 -25.93
N VAL A 224 -3.37 5.26 -26.02
CA VAL A 224 -4.78 5.63 -25.85
C VAL A 224 -5.62 5.06 -27.00
N GLU A 225 -5.18 5.25 -28.24
CA GLU A 225 -5.86 4.73 -29.43
C GLU A 225 -5.88 3.21 -29.43
N ASN A 226 -4.80 2.56 -29.00
CA ASN A 226 -4.68 1.11 -28.94
C ASN A 226 -5.65 0.51 -27.89
N ILE A 227 -5.78 1.15 -26.72
CA ILE A 227 -6.77 0.75 -25.71
C ILE A 227 -8.20 0.97 -26.25
N GLN A 228 -8.48 2.11 -26.89
CA GLN A 228 -9.80 2.38 -27.48
C GLN A 228 -10.17 1.37 -28.57
N LYS A 229 -9.23 1.02 -29.46
CA LYS A 229 -9.42 -0.04 -30.47
C LYS A 229 -9.74 -1.38 -29.83
N HIS A 230 -9.05 -1.73 -28.74
CA HIS A 230 -9.30 -2.97 -28.00
C HIS A 230 -10.69 -2.99 -27.33
N LEU A 231 -11.10 -1.86 -26.75
CA LEU A 231 -12.43 -1.70 -26.15
C LEU A 231 -13.56 -1.68 -27.21
N GLY A 232 -13.24 -1.25 -28.43
CA GLY A 232 -14.20 -1.10 -29.51
C GLY A 232 -15.24 -0.03 -29.18
N PRO A 233 -16.55 -0.28 -29.39
CA PRO A 233 -17.59 0.69 -29.06
C PRO A 233 -17.88 0.79 -27.55
N LYS A 234 -17.25 -0.05 -26.71
CA LYS A 234 -17.48 -0.06 -25.27
C LYS A 234 -16.67 1.06 -24.62
N CYS A 235 -17.29 1.80 -23.71
CA CYS A 235 -16.53 2.60 -22.74
C CYS A 235 -15.91 1.68 -21.69
N VAL A 236 -14.84 2.14 -21.03
CA VAL A 236 -14.35 1.51 -19.81
C VAL A 236 -15.17 2.00 -18.61
N PRO A 237 -15.98 1.15 -17.95
CA PRO A 237 -16.80 1.58 -16.81
C PRO A 237 -15.97 1.81 -15.54
N TYR A 238 -14.83 1.13 -15.38
CA TYR A 238 -14.01 1.20 -14.18
C TYR A 238 -12.53 1.42 -14.50
N ILE A 239 -11.92 2.44 -13.89
CA ILE A 239 -10.50 2.72 -13.99
C ILE A 239 -9.88 2.81 -12.60
N ILE A 240 -8.74 2.16 -12.39
CA ILE A 240 -7.89 2.33 -11.21
C ILE A 240 -6.56 2.94 -11.67
N ASP A 241 -6.29 4.18 -11.27
CA ASP A 241 -5.00 4.83 -11.48
C ASP A 241 -4.10 4.62 -10.26
N CYS A 242 -3.09 3.76 -10.41
CA CYS A 242 -2.10 3.46 -9.38
C CYS A 242 -0.89 4.43 -9.38
N ILE A 243 -0.90 5.45 -10.24
CA ILE A 243 0.22 6.40 -10.41
C ILE A 243 -0.14 7.80 -9.90
N GLY A 244 -1.33 8.31 -10.22
CA GLY A 244 -1.80 9.60 -9.72
C GLY A 244 -0.92 10.78 -10.16
N HIS A 245 -0.41 10.80 -11.40
CA HIS A 245 0.42 11.90 -11.89
C HIS A 245 -0.33 12.73 -12.93
N LEU A 246 -0.42 14.06 -12.73
CA LEU A 246 -1.25 14.95 -13.54
C LEU A 246 -0.90 14.90 -15.04
N SER A 247 0.37 15.12 -15.37
CA SER A 247 0.87 15.04 -16.75
C SER A 247 1.20 13.61 -17.21
N GLY A 248 1.15 12.64 -16.28
CA GLY A 248 1.56 11.27 -16.49
C GLY A 248 0.37 10.37 -16.78
N SER A 249 -0.16 9.71 -15.76
CA SER A 249 -1.29 8.78 -15.88
C SER A 249 -2.63 9.47 -16.12
N LEU A 250 -2.87 10.64 -15.53
CA LEU A 250 -4.19 11.27 -15.59
C LEU A 250 -4.50 11.82 -16.98
N LYS A 251 -3.52 12.39 -17.68
CA LYS A 251 -3.68 12.91 -19.05
C LYS A 251 -4.23 11.90 -20.07
N PRO A 252 -3.72 10.66 -20.19
CA PRO A 252 -4.33 9.64 -21.06
C PRO A 252 -5.61 9.05 -20.47
N ILE A 253 -5.74 8.92 -19.14
CA ILE A 253 -6.95 8.39 -18.51
C ILE A 253 -8.17 9.27 -18.76
N THR A 254 -8.03 10.60 -18.73
CA THR A 254 -9.13 11.54 -19.02
C THR A 254 -9.65 11.41 -20.46
N GLN A 255 -8.80 10.96 -21.40
CA GLN A 255 -9.18 10.68 -22.78
C GLN A 255 -9.94 9.36 -22.93
N LEU A 256 -9.60 8.36 -22.09
CA LEU A 256 -10.23 7.04 -22.06
C LEU A 256 -11.56 7.04 -21.30
N ALA A 257 -11.64 7.79 -20.20
CA ALA A 257 -12.85 7.90 -19.39
C ALA A 257 -13.97 8.58 -20.18
N GLY A 258 -15.19 8.07 -20.03
CA GLY A 258 -16.40 8.59 -20.64
C GLY A 258 -17.51 8.77 -19.61
N ARG A 259 -18.68 9.19 -20.08
CA ARG A 259 -19.86 9.33 -19.23
C ARG A 259 -20.12 8.02 -18.46
N TYR A 260 -20.34 8.14 -17.15
CA TYR A 260 -20.53 7.05 -16.18
C TYR A 260 -19.31 6.19 -15.87
N THR A 261 -18.14 6.45 -16.47
CA THR A 261 -16.89 5.82 -16.02
C THR A 261 -16.62 6.24 -14.58
N LYS A 262 -16.37 5.26 -13.70
CA LYS A 262 -15.86 5.48 -12.35
C LYS A 262 -14.35 5.36 -12.35
N VAL A 263 -13.67 6.34 -11.79
CA VAL A 263 -12.21 6.42 -11.72
C VAL A 263 -11.77 6.50 -10.27
N ALA A 264 -10.96 5.56 -9.82
CA ALA A 264 -10.30 5.57 -8.53
C ALA A 264 -8.83 5.96 -8.72
N VAL A 265 -8.40 7.08 -8.17
CA VAL A 265 -7.04 7.62 -8.31
C VAL A 265 -6.30 7.55 -6.99
N MET A 266 -5.15 6.89 -6.94
CA MET A 266 -4.30 6.90 -5.73
C MET A 266 -3.84 8.32 -5.43
N LEU A 267 -4.13 8.80 -4.22
CA LEU A 267 -3.68 10.11 -3.75
C LEU A 267 -2.32 10.03 -3.05
N PRO A 268 -1.54 11.13 -3.04
CA PRO A 268 -1.82 12.43 -3.67
C PRO A 268 -1.75 12.40 -5.19
N VAL A 269 -2.40 13.36 -5.86
CA VAL A 269 -2.03 13.67 -7.24
C VAL A 269 -0.71 14.43 -7.24
N VAL A 270 0.27 13.90 -7.95
CA VAL A 270 1.55 14.58 -8.20
C VAL A 270 1.35 15.58 -9.33
N ILE A 271 1.43 16.87 -8.99
CA ILE A 271 1.36 17.98 -9.93
C ILE A 271 2.75 18.29 -10.48
N LYS A 272 3.77 18.22 -9.60
CA LYS A 272 5.18 18.43 -9.92
C LYS A 272 6.04 17.45 -9.11
N ASP A 273 6.86 16.68 -9.82
CA ASP A 273 7.92 15.86 -9.20
C ASP A 273 8.94 16.74 -8.48
N PRO A 274 9.59 16.25 -7.40
CA PRO A 274 10.70 16.97 -6.79
C PRO A 274 11.91 17.02 -7.73
N THR A 275 12.66 18.12 -7.69
CA THR A 275 14.00 18.24 -8.31
C THR A 275 15.07 18.38 -7.22
N GLU A 276 16.35 18.44 -7.59
CA GLU A 276 17.46 18.68 -6.65
C GLU A 276 17.29 19.96 -5.82
N VAL A 277 16.56 20.95 -6.33
CA VAL A 277 16.39 22.26 -5.69
C VAL A 277 14.93 22.63 -5.40
N GLU A 278 13.94 21.98 -6.03
CA GLU A 278 12.53 22.33 -5.86
C GLU A 278 11.72 21.21 -5.22
N ALA A 279 10.94 21.57 -4.20
CA ALA A 279 10.00 20.68 -3.54
C ALA A 279 8.90 20.18 -4.50
N PRO A 280 8.34 18.99 -4.25
CA PRO A 280 7.23 18.48 -5.04
C PRO A 280 5.95 19.27 -4.77
N ILE A 281 5.01 19.23 -5.71
CA ILE A 281 3.66 19.81 -5.54
C ILE A 281 2.65 18.68 -5.59
N TYR A 282 1.86 18.56 -4.52
CA TYR A 282 0.83 17.56 -4.34
C TYR A 282 -0.54 18.18 -4.26
N GLN A 283 -1.54 17.50 -4.82
CA GLN A 283 -2.95 17.84 -4.67
C GLN A 283 -3.67 16.66 -4.01
N MET A 284 -4.32 16.92 -2.87
CA MET A 284 -5.09 15.93 -2.11
C MET A 284 -6.60 15.99 -2.40
N THR A 285 -7.02 16.96 -3.22
CA THR A 285 -8.40 17.21 -3.64
C THR A 285 -8.57 16.87 -5.13
N GLU A 286 -9.84 16.74 -5.54
CA GLU A 286 -10.34 16.60 -6.93
C GLU A 286 -9.27 16.28 -8.00
N PRO A 287 -8.95 14.99 -8.22
CA PRO A 287 -7.94 14.58 -9.19
C PRO A 287 -8.25 15.10 -10.59
N ALA A 288 -7.28 15.78 -11.24
CA ALA A 288 -7.41 16.33 -12.61
C ALA A 288 -8.69 17.16 -12.84
N GLU A 289 -9.04 18.00 -11.87
CA GLU A 289 -10.17 18.94 -11.94
C GLU A 289 -10.21 19.69 -13.29
N GLY A 290 -11.40 19.78 -13.89
CA GLY A 290 -11.63 20.43 -15.17
C GLY A 290 -11.16 19.67 -16.43
N GLN A 291 -10.50 18.51 -16.30
CA GLN A 291 -10.02 17.72 -17.44
C GLN A 291 -10.93 16.53 -17.80
N TRP A 292 -11.90 16.22 -16.96
CA TRP A 292 -12.82 15.10 -17.18
C TRP A 292 -13.98 15.46 -18.10
N LYS A 293 -14.40 14.50 -18.91
CA LYS A 293 -15.64 14.61 -19.69
C LYS A 293 -16.86 14.60 -18.77
N ASP A 294 -17.95 15.20 -19.23
CA ASP A 294 -19.22 15.26 -18.51
C ASP A 294 -19.70 13.87 -18.07
N GLY A 295 -20.00 13.76 -16.77
CA GLY A 295 -20.54 12.55 -16.16
C GLY A 295 -19.52 11.46 -15.80
N VAL A 296 -18.21 11.72 -15.92
CA VAL A 296 -17.19 10.87 -15.28
C VAL A 296 -17.28 11.04 -13.75
N ILE A 297 -17.19 9.95 -13.01
CA ILE A 297 -17.26 9.92 -11.55
C ILE A 297 -15.87 9.62 -11.00
N VAL A 298 -15.23 10.60 -10.37
CA VAL A 298 -13.83 10.48 -9.91
C VAL A 298 -13.78 10.42 -8.38
N LYS A 299 -12.97 9.51 -7.86
CA LYS A 299 -12.68 9.35 -6.43
C LYS A 299 -11.18 9.32 -6.21
N GLY A 300 -10.69 10.20 -5.35
CA GLY A 300 -9.33 10.09 -4.82
C GLY A 300 -9.30 9.04 -3.72
N VAL A 301 -8.56 7.95 -3.92
CA VAL A 301 -8.42 6.85 -2.99
C VAL A 301 -7.60 7.31 -1.78
N ARG A 302 -8.18 7.14 -0.59
CA ARG A 302 -7.55 7.46 0.69
C ARG A 302 -7.52 6.20 1.54
N THR A 303 -6.46 5.40 1.41
CA THR A 303 -6.29 4.11 2.10
C THR A 303 -6.57 4.21 3.60
N HIS A 304 -6.10 5.27 4.25
CA HIS A 304 -6.29 5.58 5.66
C HIS A 304 -7.78 5.66 6.12
N PHE A 305 -8.75 5.69 5.20
CA PHE A 305 -10.18 5.67 5.53
C PHE A 305 -10.81 4.28 5.51
N TYR A 306 -10.05 3.21 5.22
CA TYR A 306 -10.60 1.86 5.16
C TYR A 306 -11.28 1.41 6.46
N LEU A 307 -10.82 1.91 7.62
CA LEU A 307 -11.41 1.63 8.93
C LEU A 307 -12.85 2.19 9.10
N LYS A 308 -13.32 3.04 8.20
CA LYS A 308 -14.73 3.48 8.17
C LYS A 308 -15.66 2.37 7.65
N ASN A 309 -15.11 1.40 6.92
CA ASN A 309 -15.82 0.19 6.54
C ASN A 309 -15.67 -0.83 7.69
N GLN A 310 -16.80 -1.18 8.32
CA GLN A 310 -16.80 -2.06 9.49
C GLN A 310 -16.20 -3.45 9.19
N LEU A 311 -16.53 -4.03 8.03
CA LEU A 311 -15.95 -5.31 7.60
C LEU A 311 -14.42 -5.22 7.51
N PHE A 312 -13.90 -4.14 6.92
CA PHE A 312 -12.46 -3.99 6.76
C PHE A 312 -11.75 -3.67 8.08
N LYS A 313 -12.37 -2.87 8.95
CA LYS A 313 -11.86 -2.63 10.29
C LYS A 313 -11.72 -3.93 11.08
N ASP A 314 -12.73 -4.79 11.02
CA ASP A 314 -12.79 -5.97 11.88
C ASP A 314 -11.98 -7.15 11.33
N LYS A 315 -11.90 -7.28 9.99
CA LYS A 315 -11.39 -8.49 9.35
C LYS A 315 -10.21 -8.31 8.41
N MET A 316 -9.89 -7.10 7.95
CA MET A 316 -8.91 -6.94 6.86
C MET A 316 -7.54 -7.50 7.22
N GLN A 317 -7.00 -7.09 8.37
CA GLN A 317 -5.65 -7.46 8.79
C GLN A 317 -5.60 -8.81 9.47
N SER A 318 -6.61 -9.11 10.30
CA SER A 318 -6.66 -10.29 11.15
C SER A 318 -7.12 -11.55 10.43
N GLU A 319 -7.93 -11.42 9.37
CA GLU A 319 -8.60 -12.55 8.72
C GLU A 319 -8.39 -12.57 7.20
N ILE A 320 -8.75 -11.49 6.49
CA ILE A 320 -8.75 -11.45 5.02
C ILE A 320 -7.32 -11.59 4.47
N ILE A 321 -6.39 -10.72 4.90
CA ILE A 321 -5.02 -10.72 4.38
C ILE A 321 -4.31 -12.06 4.65
N PRO A 322 -4.30 -12.62 5.88
CA PRO A 322 -3.73 -13.93 6.15
C PRO A 322 -4.36 -15.03 5.30
N ALA A 323 -5.69 -15.06 5.19
CA ALA A 323 -6.39 -16.08 4.40
C ALA A 323 -6.03 -16.01 2.91
N LEU A 324 -5.96 -14.81 2.32
CA LEU A 324 -5.58 -14.65 0.91
C LEU A 324 -4.13 -15.07 0.65
N LEU A 325 -3.23 -14.87 1.60
CA LEU A 325 -1.84 -15.32 1.52
C LEU A 325 -1.74 -16.85 1.66
N GLU A 326 -2.41 -17.44 2.65
CA GLU A 326 -2.43 -18.89 2.87
C GLU A 326 -3.01 -19.67 1.68
N GLN A 327 -4.09 -19.15 1.11
CA GLN A 327 -4.74 -19.70 -0.08
C GLN A 327 -3.97 -19.40 -1.37
N LYS A 328 -2.87 -18.63 -1.29
CA LYS A 328 -2.06 -18.17 -2.43
C LYS A 328 -2.87 -17.41 -3.50
N VAL A 329 -3.96 -16.78 -3.08
CA VAL A 329 -4.78 -15.89 -3.89
C VAL A 329 -3.99 -14.64 -4.23
N VAL A 330 -3.33 -14.08 -3.21
CA VAL A 330 -2.36 -13.00 -3.38
C VAL A 330 -0.98 -13.56 -3.08
N ARG A 331 -0.04 -13.25 -3.96
CA ARG A 331 1.39 -13.49 -3.75
C ARG A 331 2.03 -12.19 -3.29
N PRO A 332 2.92 -12.23 -2.28
CA PRO A 332 3.79 -11.12 -1.95
C PRO A 332 4.41 -10.50 -3.20
N ASN A 333 4.55 -9.17 -3.23
CA ASN A 333 5.21 -8.53 -4.36
C ASN A 333 6.68 -8.99 -4.43
N PRO A 334 7.26 -9.07 -5.64
CA PRO A 334 8.70 -9.05 -5.77
C PRO A 334 9.26 -7.90 -4.95
N HIS A 335 10.36 -8.13 -4.23
CA HIS A 335 10.93 -7.13 -3.35
C HIS A 335 12.43 -7.00 -3.55
N ARG A 336 12.95 -5.86 -3.11
CA ARG A 336 14.37 -5.54 -3.02
C ARG A 336 14.66 -5.19 -1.57
N ILE A 337 15.56 -5.94 -0.96
CA ILE A 337 16.11 -5.61 0.34
C ILE A 337 17.00 -4.37 0.18
N VAL A 338 16.78 -3.36 1.01
CA VAL A 338 17.66 -2.20 1.12
C VAL A 338 18.67 -2.50 2.22
N GLU A 339 19.91 -2.71 1.80
CA GLU A 339 21.05 -2.97 2.67
C GLU A 339 21.64 -1.67 3.22
N GLY A 340 22.30 -1.75 4.38
CA GLY A 340 22.95 -0.64 5.08
C GLY A 340 23.43 -1.08 6.46
N GLU A 341 24.47 -0.44 6.97
CA GLU A 341 25.15 -0.78 8.23
C GLU A 341 24.29 -0.47 9.47
N SER A 342 23.31 0.43 9.33
CA SER A 342 22.42 0.83 10.42
C SER A 342 20.96 0.99 9.99
N LEU A 343 20.06 0.94 10.97
CA LEU A 343 18.65 1.34 10.84
C LEU A 343 18.48 2.65 10.03
N LEU A 344 19.23 3.69 10.40
CA LEU A 344 19.13 5.00 9.76
C LEU A 344 19.56 4.96 8.30
N GLU A 345 20.66 4.28 8.00
CA GLU A 345 21.20 4.20 6.65
C GLU A 345 20.24 3.45 5.71
N ARG A 346 19.67 2.32 6.17
CA ARG A 346 18.67 1.55 5.39
C ARG A 346 17.43 2.38 5.09
N ALA A 347 16.90 3.09 6.09
CA ALA A 347 15.75 3.98 5.89
C ALA A 347 16.08 5.14 4.92
N GLN A 348 17.27 5.75 5.07
CA GLN A 348 17.70 6.86 4.21
C GLN A 348 17.89 6.42 2.76
N TYR A 349 18.50 5.25 2.53
CA TYR A 349 18.67 4.67 1.20
C TYR A 349 17.34 4.26 0.56
N ALA A 350 16.36 3.78 1.34
CA ALA A 350 15.04 3.50 0.80
C ALA A 350 14.39 4.76 0.21
N ILE A 351 14.49 5.91 0.90
CA ILE A 351 14.01 7.20 0.38
C ILE A 351 14.79 7.63 -0.87
N VAL A 352 16.11 7.49 -0.89
CA VAL A 352 16.95 7.83 -2.06
C VAL A 352 16.58 6.99 -3.28
N LEU A 353 16.38 5.68 -3.11
CA LEU A 353 15.98 4.78 -4.19
C LEU A 353 14.61 5.15 -4.78
N LEU A 354 13.66 5.53 -3.93
CA LEU A 354 12.35 6.03 -4.36
C LEU A 354 12.47 7.35 -5.12
N ARG A 355 13.23 8.31 -4.58
CA ARG A 355 13.45 9.63 -5.20
C ARG A 355 14.05 9.52 -6.59
N ASN A 356 15.02 8.62 -6.75
CA ASN A 356 15.70 8.38 -8.02
C ASN A 356 14.91 7.48 -8.98
N LYS A 357 13.68 7.08 -8.63
CA LYS A 357 12.83 6.15 -9.40
C LYS A 357 13.60 4.87 -9.79
N ALA A 358 14.49 4.41 -8.90
CA ALA A 358 15.45 3.32 -9.16
C ALA A 358 14.84 1.92 -9.01
N VAL A 359 13.54 1.83 -8.74
CA VAL A 359 12.82 0.58 -8.43
C VAL A 359 11.70 0.41 -9.44
N SER A 360 11.55 -0.80 -9.99
CA SER A 360 10.54 -1.09 -11.01
C SER A 360 10.01 -2.52 -10.84
N GLY A 361 8.71 -2.66 -10.60
CA GLY A 361 8.09 -3.98 -10.36
C GLY A 361 8.44 -4.60 -9.02
N GLN A 362 9.09 -3.86 -8.12
CA GLN A 362 9.56 -4.37 -6.83
C GLN A 362 9.17 -3.44 -5.69
N ARG A 363 8.96 -4.01 -4.51
CA ARG A 363 8.77 -3.31 -3.25
C ARG A 363 10.10 -3.16 -2.50
N LEU A 364 10.38 -1.99 -1.94
CA LEU A 364 11.53 -1.83 -1.04
C LEU A 364 11.18 -2.33 0.34
N VAL A 365 12.00 -3.24 0.88
CA VAL A 365 11.89 -3.75 2.25
C VAL A 365 13.23 -3.58 2.95
N TRP A 366 13.20 -3.33 4.26
CA TRP A 366 14.43 -3.18 5.02
C TRP A 366 14.26 -3.59 6.46
N ARG A 367 15.38 -4.03 7.04
CA ARG A 367 15.47 -4.56 8.39
C ARG A 367 15.47 -3.41 9.40
N VAL A 368 14.63 -3.49 10.42
CA VAL A 368 14.49 -2.46 11.47
C VAL A 368 15.38 -2.78 12.67
N CYS A 369 15.28 -3.98 13.23
CA CYS A 369 16.07 -4.38 14.39
C CYS A 369 17.48 -4.86 14.01
N GLU A 370 18.48 -4.52 14.82
CA GLU A 370 19.82 -5.07 14.70
C GLU A 370 19.90 -6.40 15.47
N GLY A 371 20.48 -7.44 14.86
CA GLY A 371 20.64 -8.77 15.46
C GLY A 371 19.39 -9.67 15.43
N ASP A 372 19.61 -10.99 15.55
CA ASP A 372 18.56 -12.03 15.45
C ASP A 372 17.97 -12.44 16.81
N ALA A 373 18.57 -12.00 17.93
CA ALA A 373 18.18 -12.41 19.27
C ALA A 373 16.99 -11.59 19.79
N LEU A 374 15.96 -12.29 20.30
CA LEU A 374 15.00 -11.75 21.28
C LEU A 374 15.78 -11.43 22.54
#